data_AF-A0A851GHB4-F1
#
_entry.id   AF-A0A851GHB4-F1
#
_cell.length_a   1.000
_cell.length_b   1.000
_cell.length_c   1.000
_cell.angle_alpha   90.00
_cell.angle_beta   90.00
_cell.angle_gamma   90.00
#
_symmetry.space_group_name_H-M   'P 1'
#
loop_
_entity.id
_entity.type
_entity.pdbx_description
1 polymer ?
#
loop_
_entity_poly.entity_id
_entity_poly.type
_entity_poly.pdbx_seq_one_letter_code
_entity_poly.pdbx_strand_id
1 'polypeptide(L)' 'MNTAFELMEDVLKLPRQDRSYLAAKIIESLDQNEDLSPEWMEELDRRVESWKSGKSPSVSSEDLHKEMRDRLAI' A
#
# COMPACT_ATOMS: atom_id res chain seq x y z
N MET A 1 -28.78 -1.81 -10.41
CA MET A 1 -27.35 -1.99 -10.14
C MET A 1 -26.89 -0.66 -9.59
N ASN A 2 -26.52 -0.60 -8.31
CA ASN A 2 -26.07 0.66 -7.73
C ASN A 2 -24.69 0.98 -8.30
N THR A 3 -24.47 2.24 -8.64
CA THR A 3 -23.15 2.73 -9.03
C THR A 3 -22.21 2.74 -7.82
N ALA A 4 -20.89 2.72 -8.06
CA ALA A 4 -19.91 2.84 -6.99
C ALA A 4 -20.11 4.12 -6.15
N PHE A 5 -20.57 5.20 -6.81
CA PHE A 5 -20.91 6.46 -6.16
C PHE A 5 -22.09 6.31 -5.19
N GLU A 6 -23.19 5.69 -5.63
CA GLU A 6 -24.37 5.46 -4.78
C GLU A 6 -24.05 4.54 -3.59
N LEU A 7 -23.22 3.52 -3.78
CA LEU A 7 -22.78 2.63 -2.69
C LEU A 7 -21.88 3.36 -1.69
N MET A 8 -21.00 4.25 -2.17
CA MET A 8 -20.10 5.03 -1.32
C MET A 8 -20.88 5.91 -0.34
N GLU A 9 -21.92 6.60 -0.81
CA GLU A 9 -22.76 7.46 0.03
C GLU A 9 -23.38 6.69 1.20
N ASP A 10 -23.78 5.45 0.98
CA ASP A 10 -24.35 4.62 2.04
C ASP A 10 -23.28 4.06 2.99
N VAL A 11 -22.12 3.68 2.47
CA VAL A 11 -20.98 3.24 3.30
C VAL A 11 -20.48 4.37 4.21
N LEU A 12 -20.43 5.61 3.72
CA LEU A 12 -19.95 6.75 4.50
C LEU A 12 -20.85 7.09 5.70
N LYS A 13 -22.14 6.75 5.64
CA LYS A 13 -23.09 6.93 6.75
C LYS A 13 -22.89 5.93 7.89
N LEU A 14 -22.18 4.83 7.66
CA LEU A 14 -21.96 3.80 8.68
C LEU A 14 -21.04 4.28 9.81
N PRO A 15 -21.11 3.69 11.02
CA PRO A 15 -20.13 3.89 12.07
C PRO A 15 -18.70 3.64 11.60
N ARG A 16 -17.73 4.32 12.24
CA ARG A 16 -16.30 4.22 11.87
C ARG A 16 -15.80 2.76 11.80
N GLN A 17 -16.21 1.92 12.75
CA GLN A 17 -15.78 0.52 12.82
C GLN A 17 -16.23 -0.29 11.61
N ASP A 18 -17.48 -0.12 11.19
CA ASP A 18 -18.04 -0.81 10.02
C ASP A 18 -17.38 -0.34 8.72
N ARG A 19 -17.10 0.97 8.61
CA ARG A 19 -16.33 1.50 7.48
C ARG A 19 -14.91 0.95 7.43
N SER A 20 -14.23 0.86 8.57
CA SER A 20 -12.90 0.26 8.67
C SER A 20 -12.91 -1.21 8.23
N TYR A 21 -13.92 -1.98 8.63
CA TYR A 21 -14.09 -3.36 8.21
C TYR A 21 -14.29 -3.48 6.69
N LEU A 22 -15.21 -2.67 6.12
CA LEU A 22 -15.48 -2.68 4.69
C LEU A 22 -14.26 -2.26 3.87
N ALA A 23 -13.54 -1.21 4.30
CA ALA A 23 -12.30 -0.78 3.66
C ALA A 23 -11.26 -1.90 3.62
N ALA A 24 -11.06 -2.61 4.74
CA ALA A 24 -10.14 -3.73 4.81
C ALA A 24 -10.54 -4.86 3.84
N LYS A 25 -11.83 -5.19 3.75
CA LYS A 25 -12.33 -6.23 2.83
C LYS A 25 -12.20 -5.85 1.36
N ILE A 26 -12.39 -4.58 1.02
CA ILE A 26 -12.18 -4.10 -0.35
C ILE A 26 -10.68 -4.19 -0.70
N ILE A 27 -9.79 -3.73 0.18
CA ILE A 27 -8.33 -3.84 -0.03
C ILE A 27 -7.92 -5.30 -0.21
N GLU A 28 -8.36 -6.19 0.68
CA GLU A 28 -8.10 -7.64 0.59
C GLU A 28 -8.59 -8.24 -0.74
N SER A 29 -9.72 -7.75 -1.27
CA SER A 29 -10.24 -8.23 -2.56
C SER A 29 -9.43 -7.75 -3.76
N LEU A 30 -8.71 -6.63 -3.62
CA LEU A 30 -7.82 -6.06 -4.64
C LEU A 30 -6.42 -6.66 -4.55
N ASP A 31 -6.00 -7.08 -3.36
CA ASP A 31 -4.74 -7.78 -3.10
C ASP A 31 -4.75 -9.26 -3.58
N GLN A 32 -5.64 -9.61 -4.52
CA GLN A 32 -5.51 -10.88 -5.24
C GLN A 32 -4.21 -10.80 -6.03
N ASN A 33 -3.20 -11.56 -5.58
CA ASN A 33 -1.87 -11.64 -6.19
C ASN A 33 -2.00 -11.77 -7.72
N GLU A 34 -1.88 -10.67 -8.44
CA GLU A 34 -1.41 -10.74 -9.81
C GLU A 34 0.03 -11.23 -9.70
N ASP A 35 0.30 -12.39 -10.29
CA ASP A 35 1.67 -12.87 -10.43
C ASP A 35 2.49 -11.73 -11.03
N LEU A 36 3.52 -11.29 -10.31
CA LEU A 36 4.43 -10.27 -10.83
C LEU A 36 4.95 -10.74 -12.17
N SER A 37 5.02 -9.83 -13.14
CA SER A 37 5.62 -10.16 -14.42
C SER A 37 7.06 -10.66 -14.20
N PRO A 38 7.58 -11.56 -15.06
CA PRO A 38 8.95 -12.05 -14.94
C PRO A 38 9.98 -10.93 -14.78
N GLU A 39 9.79 -9.82 -15.48
CA GLU A 39 10.66 -8.64 -15.41
C GLU A 39 10.63 -7.97 -14.03
N TRP A 40 9.46 -7.93 -13.38
CA TRP A 40 9.33 -7.40 -12.01
C TRP A 40 9.90 -8.36 -10.96
N MET A 41 9.86 -9.67 -11.19
CA MET A 41 10.55 -10.63 -10.33
C MET A 41 12.07 -10.47 -10.42
N GLU A 42 12.63 -10.36 -11.63
CA GLU A 42 14.06 -10.10 -11.83
C GLU A 42 14.52 -8.77 -11.20
N GLU A 43 13.68 -7.74 -11.27
CA GLU A 43 13.91 -6.46 -10.60
C GLU A 43 14.01 -6.61 -9.08
N LEU A 44 13.07 -7.35 -8.48
CA LEU A 44 13.05 -7.60 -7.03
C LEU A 44 14.31 -8.32 -6.59
N ASP A 45 14.70 -9.39 -7.30
CA ASP A 45 15.93 -10.13 -7.00
C ASP A 45 17.15 -9.22 -7.06
N ARG A 46 17.26 -8.38 -8.11
CA ARG A 46 18.36 -7.42 -8.24
C ARG A 46 18.39 -6.41 -7.10
N ARG A 47 17.24 -5.92 -6.64
CA ARG A 47 17.13 -4.97 -5.52
C ARG A 47 17.54 -5.63 -4.20
N VAL A 48 17.10 -6.85 -3.96
CA VAL A 48 17.47 -7.63 -2.77
C VAL A 48 18.97 -7.86 -2.72
N GLU A 49 19.59 -8.25 -3.83
CA GLU A 49 21.05 -8.45 -3.89
C GLU A 49 21.82 -7.14 -3.77
N SER A 50 21.33 -6.03 -4.34
CA SER A 50 21.92 -4.70 -4.14
C SER A 50 21.89 -4.27 -2.68
N TRP A 51 20.81 -4.60 -1.95
CA TRP A 51 20.71 -4.33 -0.52
C TRP A 51 21.65 -5.25 0.29
N LYS A 52 21.63 -6.56 0.06
CA LYS A 52 22.50 -7.52 0.78
C LYS A 52 23.99 -7.25 0.57
N SER A 53 24.38 -6.84 -0.63
CA SER A 53 25.76 -6.48 -0.97
C SER A 53 26.20 -5.11 -0.42
N GLY A 54 25.29 -4.36 0.21
CA GLY A 54 25.56 -3.01 0.72
C GLY A 54 25.70 -1.94 -0.38
N LYS A 55 25.39 -2.29 -1.64
CA LYS A 55 25.42 -1.36 -2.77
C LYS A 55 24.28 -0.34 -2.69
N SER A 56 23.14 -0.73 -2.12
CA SER A 56 22.04 0.18 -1.80
C SER A 56 22.09 0.57 -0.31
N PRO A 57 22.22 1.86 0.03
CA PRO A 57 22.13 2.29 1.43
C PRO A 57 20.75 2.00 1.99
N SER A 58 20.69 1.56 3.24
CA SER A 58 19.46 1.49 4.01
C SER A 58 19.29 2.75 4.84
N VAL A 59 18.03 3.12 5.08
CA VAL A 59 17.66 4.16 6.04
C VAL A 59 16.93 3.52 7.21
N SER A 60 17.03 4.12 8.40
CA SER A 60 16.24 3.66 9.53
C SER A 60 14.76 3.95 9.27
N SER A 61 13.87 3.17 9.89
CA SER A 61 12.44 3.41 9.80
C SER A 61 12.07 4.77 10.43
N GLU A 62 12.77 5.16 11.49
CA GLU A 62 12.61 6.46 12.16
C GLU A 62 12.94 7.62 11.21
N ASP A 63 14.07 7.56 10.51
CA ASP A 63 14.50 8.59 9.56
C ASP A 63 13.54 8.68 8.37
N LEU A 64 13.14 7.53 7.82
CA LEU A 64 12.16 7.46 6.73
C LEU A 64 10.82 8.10 7.14
N HIS A 65 10.28 7.72 8.29
CA HIS A 65 9.02 8.27 8.78
C HIS A 65 9.12 9.76 9.10
N LYS A 66 10.27 10.22 9.61
CA LYS A 66 10.52 11.64 9.84
C LYS A 66 10.49 12.40 8.50
N GLU A 67 11.23 11.93 7.51
CA GLU A 67 11.25 12.55 6.18
C GLU A 67 9.85 12.58 5.53
N MET A 68 9.09 11.48 5.63
CA MET A 68 7.72 11.45 5.11
C MET A 68 6.81 12.46 5.78
N ARG A 69 6.88 12.61 7.12
CA ARG A 69 6.12 13.64 7.83
C ARG A 69 6.52 15.04 7.39
N ASP A 70 7.82 15.30 7.26
CA ASP A 70 8.34 16.60 6.84
C ASP A 70 7.89 16.95 5.40
N ARG A 71 7.77 15.96 4.51
CA ARG A 71 7.28 16.13 3.13
C ARG A 71 5.76 16.29 3.01
N LEU A 72 4.99 15.70 3.94
CA LEU A 72 3.52 15.71 3.93
C LEU A 72 2.92 16.80 4.83
N ALA A 73 3.73 17.46 5.66
CA ALA A 73 3.35 18.66 6.37
C ALA A 73 3.13 19.80 5.37
N ILE A 74 1.86 20.06 5.03
CA ILE A 74 1.38 21.33 4.47
C ILE A 74 1.48 22.39 5.56
#